data_AF-A0A3A8Z4I9-F1
#
_entry.id   AF-A0A3A8Z4I9-F1
#
_cell.length_a   1.000
_cell.length_b   1.000
_cell.length_c   1.000
_cell.angle_alpha   90.00
_cell.angle_beta   90.00
_cell.angle_gamma   90.00
#
_symmetry.space_group_name_H-M   'P 1'
#
loop_
_entity.id
_entity.type
_entity.pdbx_description
1 polymer ?
#
loop_
_entity_poly.entity_id
_entity_poly.type
_entity_poly.pdbx_seq_one_letter_code
_entity_poly.pdbx_strand_id
1 'polypeptide(L)'
;MQMIVQAVVVIIAFVGGGYLYNLIYKRNIYFGENAGSKKIVNYIMCVLGVGIVLVFIANKVGLWELPASEKKTSQQVQEQFHKEDARDLSEPSLSSDYDPMSSAENGYTDDLKEDSIESDSESMIGVTEEYIFFDSNRRFLTDSELAACDIDTLRVARNEIYARHGRCFNDEGLQEYFESTSWYDGTIAPENFDESILNKYEKRNI
;
A
#
# COMPACT_ATOMS: atom_id res chain seq x y z
N MET A 1 -27.09 38.88 -19.80
CA MET A 1 -26.41 38.50 -18.54
C MET A 1 -25.68 37.16 -18.64
N GLN A 2 -26.34 36.06 -19.01
CA GLN A 2 -25.73 34.73 -19.18
C GLN A 2 -24.43 34.71 -20.01
N MET A 3 -24.43 35.34 -21.20
CA MET A 3 -23.25 35.40 -22.09
C MET A 3 -22.05 36.15 -21.49
N ILE A 4 -22.30 37.16 -20.66
CA ILE A 4 -21.23 37.98 -20.04
C ILE A 4 -20.58 37.20 -18.90
N VAL A 5 -21.38 36.48 -18.10
CA VAL A 5 -20.86 35.62 -17.02
C VAL A 5 -19.97 34.52 -17.60
N GLN A 6 -20.38 33.88 -18.70
CA GLN A 6 -19.57 32.87 -19.38
C GLN A 6 -18.25 33.44 -19.91
N ALA A 7 -18.28 34.63 -20.52
CA ALA A 7 -17.07 35.29 -21.02
C ALA A 7 -16.08 35.61 -19.88
N VAL A 8 -16.58 36.10 -18.73
CA VAL A 8 -15.74 36.41 -17.56
C VAL A 8 -15.12 35.15 -16.97
N VAL A 9 -15.88 34.04 -16.86
CA VAL A 9 -15.35 32.76 -16.38
C VAL A 9 -14.25 32.22 -17.29
N VAL A 10 -14.42 32.33 -18.61
CA VAL A 10 -13.38 31.92 -19.58
C VAL A 10 -12.11 32.76 -19.45
N ILE A 11 -12.26 34.08 -19.27
CA ILE A 11 -11.11 34.98 -19.07
C ILE A 11 -10.38 34.64 -17.77
N ILE A 12 -11.09 34.40 -16.67
CA ILE A 12 -10.48 34.01 -15.40
C ILE A 12 -9.78 32.66 -15.52
N ALA A 13 -10.36 31.68 -16.24
CA ALA A 13 -9.72 30.39 -16.49
C ALA A 13 -8.44 30.52 -17.32
N PHE A 14 -8.42 31.38 -18.34
CA PHE A 14 -7.22 31.63 -19.16
C PHE A 14 -6.12 32.36 -18.36
N VAL A 15 -6.48 33.39 -17.61
CA VAL A 15 -5.53 34.17 -16.80
C VAL A 15 -5.01 33.32 -15.63
N GLY A 16 -5.90 32.61 -14.94
CA GLY A 16 -5.54 31.71 -13.84
C GLY A 16 -4.73 30.51 -14.29
N GLY A 17 -5.10 29.87 -15.40
CA GLY A 17 -4.36 28.78 -16.01
C GLY A 17 -2.96 29.20 -16.48
N GLY A 18 -2.86 30.37 -17.14
CA GLY A 18 -1.57 30.95 -17.54
C GLY A 18 -0.69 31.31 -16.35
N TYR A 19 -1.28 31.84 -15.27
CA TYR A 19 -0.55 32.15 -14.03
C TYR A 19 -0.05 30.87 -13.33
N LEU A 20 -0.89 29.82 -13.28
CA LEU A 20 -0.52 28.54 -12.69
C LEU A 20 0.57 27.83 -13.52
N TYR A 21 0.44 27.85 -14.84
CA TYR A 21 1.46 27.36 -15.76
C TYR A 21 2.79 28.10 -15.55
N ASN A 22 2.76 29.44 -15.46
CA ASN A 22 3.95 30.24 -15.19
C ASN A 22 4.55 29.93 -13.81
N LEU A 23 3.72 29.74 -12.78
CA LEU A 23 4.16 29.43 -11.43
C LEU A 23 4.83 28.04 -11.34
N ILE A 24 4.28 27.05 -12.03
CA ILE A 24 4.85 25.70 -12.09
C ILE A 24 6.17 25.73 -12.87
N TYR A 25 6.21 26.41 -14.01
CA TYR A 25 7.38 26.42 -14.89
C TYR A 25 8.53 27.27 -14.36
N LYS A 26 8.23 28.43 -13.75
CA LYS A 26 9.24 29.37 -13.24
C LYS A 26 9.77 28.98 -11.86
N ARG A 27 8.98 28.26 -11.04
CA ARG A 27 9.38 27.85 -9.69
C ARG A 27 10.09 26.50 -9.62
N ASN A 28 10.49 25.94 -10.77
CA ASN A 28 11.32 24.73 -10.85
C ASN A 28 10.85 23.61 -9.89
N ILE A 29 9.52 23.42 -9.74
CA ILE A 29 8.94 22.29 -8.99
C ILE A 29 9.02 21.05 -9.90
N TYR A 30 10.21 20.80 -10.46
CA TYR A 30 10.57 19.50 -10.97
C TYR A 30 10.96 18.71 -9.73
N PHE A 31 10.05 17.88 -9.25
CA PHE A 31 10.38 16.80 -8.35
C PHE A 31 11.43 15.93 -9.06
N GLY A 32 12.70 16.07 -8.67
CA GLY A 32 13.82 15.27 -9.16
C GLY A 32 14.51 15.83 -10.40
N GLU A 33 15.83 16.02 -10.30
CA GLU A 33 16.77 16.44 -11.35
C GLU A 33 17.02 15.33 -12.40
N ASN A 34 16.07 14.40 -12.60
CA ASN A 34 16.26 13.23 -13.47
C ASN A 34 15.39 13.36 -14.72
N ALA A 35 15.90 12.92 -15.88
CA ALA A 35 15.19 13.03 -17.15
C ALA A 35 13.82 12.29 -17.18
N GLY A 36 13.63 11.30 -16.29
CA GLY A 36 12.38 10.57 -16.10
C GLY A 36 11.25 11.41 -15.51
N SER A 37 11.55 12.26 -14.52
CA SER A 37 10.54 13.10 -13.87
C SER A 37 9.91 14.11 -14.83
N LYS A 38 10.72 14.67 -15.75
CA LYS A 38 10.26 15.61 -16.79
C LYS A 38 9.22 14.97 -17.72
N LYS A 39 9.37 13.68 -18.05
CA LYS A 39 8.40 12.96 -18.90
C LYS A 39 7.08 12.73 -18.17
N ILE A 40 7.13 12.36 -16.90
CA ILE A 40 5.95 12.12 -16.06
C ILE A 40 5.18 13.41 -15.83
N VAL A 41 5.87 14.51 -15.52
CA VAL A 41 5.24 15.83 -15.33
C VAL A 41 4.57 16.29 -16.63
N ASN A 42 5.24 16.15 -17.78
CA ASN A 42 4.64 16.49 -19.08
C ASN A 42 3.38 15.64 -19.36
N TYR A 43 3.42 14.34 -19.05
CA TYR A 43 2.27 13.45 -19.22
C TYR A 43 1.07 13.88 -18.36
N ILE A 44 1.31 14.15 -17.06
CA ILE A 44 0.25 14.61 -16.13
C ILE A 44 -0.36 15.94 -16.62
N MET A 45 0.47 16.87 -17.08
CA MET A 45 -0.01 18.14 -17.62
C MET A 45 -0.85 17.97 -18.88
N CYS A 46 -0.48 17.05 -19.78
CA CYS A 46 -1.28 16.71 -20.94
C CYS A 46 -2.64 16.12 -20.55
N VAL A 47 -2.69 15.19 -19.59
CA VAL A 47 -3.93 14.56 -19.13
C VAL A 47 -4.87 15.58 -18.47
N LEU A 48 -4.34 16.46 -17.61
CA LEU A 48 -5.13 17.53 -16.98
C LEU A 48 -5.67 18.53 -18.02
N GLY A 49 -4.84 18.91 -19.00
CA GLY A 49 -5.27 19.79 -20.09
C GLY A 49 -6.40 19.18 -20.93
N VAL A 50 -6.28 17.90 -21.31
CA VAL A 50 -7.33 17.19 -22.06
C VAL A 50 -8.61 17.07 -21.23
N GLY A 51 -8.51 16.74 -19.94
CA GLY A 51 -9.67 16.66 -19.04
C GLY A 51 -10.43 17.98 -18.95
N ILE A 52 -9.73 19.10 -18.83
CA ILE A 52 -10.36 20.44 -18.80
C ILE A 52 -11.09 20.72 -20.12
N VAL A 53 -10.47 20.42 -21.27
CA VAL A 53 -11.10 20.60 -22.59
C VAL A 53 -12.36 19.75 -22.73
N LEU A 54 -12.33 18.49 -22.28
CA LEU A 54 -13.50 17.60 -22.30
C LEU A 54 -14.65 18.13 -21.43
N VAL A 55 -14.35 18.70 -20.25
CA VAL A 55 -15.36 19.34 -19.38
C VAL A 55 -15.99 20.55 -20.05
N PHE A 56 -15.22 21.38 -20.77
CA PHE A 56 -15.76 22.50 -21.54
C PHE A 56 -16.65 22.05 -22.71
N ILE A 57 -16.28 20.96 -23.39
CA ILE A 57 -17.09 20.38 -24.46
C ILE A 57 -18.40 19.81 -23.89
N ALA A 58 -18.35 19.06 -22.79
CA ALA A 58 -19.53 18.53 -22.12
C ALA A 58 -20.49 19.64 -21.64
N ASN A 59 -19.93 20.76 -21.15
CA ASN A 59 -20.71 21.94 -20.77
C ASN A 59 -21.36 22.64 -21.98
N LYS A 60 -20.70 22.64 -23.14
CA LYS A 60 -21.23 23.21 -24.39
C LYS A 60 -22.30 22.33 -25.05
N VAL A 61 -22.17 21.01 -24.93
CA VAL A 61 -23.07 20.02 -25.54
C VAL A 61 -24.31 19.76 -24.65
N GLY A 62 -24.37 20.30 -23.44
CA GLY A 62 -25.52 20.12 -22.54
C GLY A 62 -25.65 18.70 -22.03
N LEU A 63 -24.55 17.92 -22.03
CA LEU A 63 -24.55 16.49 -21.73
C LEU A 63 -24.75 16.17 -20.23
N TRP A 64 -24.95 17.19 -19.38
CA TRP A 64 -25.19 17.03 -17.95
C TRP A 64 -26.67 17.01 -17.55
N GLU A 65 -27.61 17.02 -18.50
CA GLU A 65 -29.01 16.77 -18.17
C GLU A 65 -29.24 15.27 -17.93
N LEU A 66 -28.85 14.81 -16.73
CA LEU A 66 -29.40 13.60 -16.14
C LEU A 66 -30.91 13.82 -15.99
N PRO A 67 -31.77 12.94 -16.54
CA PRO A 67 -33.20 13.06 -16.30
C PRO A 67 -33.43 12.97 -14.81
N ALA A 68 -34.00 14.03 -14.24
CA ALA A 68 -34.43 14.05 -12.85
C ALA A 68 -35.44 12.90 -12.67
N SER A 69 -34.97 11.79 -12.08
CA SER A 69 -35.84 10.70 -11.64
C SER A 69 -36.79 11.27 -10.61
N GLU A 70 -38.04 11.50 -11.01
CA GLU A 70 -39.13 11.90 -10.13
C GLU A 70 -39.20 10.93 -8.95
N LYS A 71 -38.91 11.42 -7.73
CA LYS A 71 -39.34 10.74 -6.52
C LYS A 71 -40.85 10.92 -6.40
N LYS A 72 -41.64 9.89 -6.76
CA LYS A 72 -43.04 9.76 -6.32
C LYS A 72 -43.13 8.80 -5.14
N THR A 73 -43.16 9.41 -3.97
CA THR A 73 -44.08 9.15 -2.85
C THR A 73 -44.40 7.69 -2.54
N SER A 74 -43.70 7.20 -1.52
CA SER A 74 -44.11 6.13 -0.61
C SER A 74 -45.53 6.38 -0.09
N GLN A 75 -46.56 5.70 -0.62
CA GLN A 75 -47.88 5.60 0.03
C GLN A 75 -48.85 4.53 -0.53
N GLN A 76 -48.40 3.52 -1.28
CA GLN A 76 -49.31 2.51 -1.87
C GLN A 76 -48.86 1.04 -1.82
N VAL A 77 -47.94 0.64 -0.93
CA VAL A 77 -47.52 -0.77 -0.81
C VAL A 77 -47.85 -1.41 0.55
N GLN A 78 -48.53 -0.70 1.45
CA GLN A 78 -48.86 -1.24 2.78
C GLN A 78 -50.27 -1.85 2.92
N GLU A 79 -51.06 -1.91 1.86
CA GLU A 79 -52.48 -2.27 1.99
C GLU A 79 -52.90 -3.35 1.01
N GLN A 80 -52.16 -4.46 0.97
CA GLN A 80 -52.71 -5.74 0.54
C GLN A 80 -51.83 -6.87 1.11
N PHE A 81 -52.50 -7.84 1.73
CA PHE A 81 -51.96 -9.05 2.38
C PHE A 81 -51.59 -8.95 3.87
N HIS A 82 -52.61 -8.63 4.67
CA HIS A 82 -52.78 -9.22 6.00
C HIS A 82 -54.11 -9.98 6.02
N LYS A 83 -54.06 -11.33 6.03
CA LYS A 83 -54.65 -12.22 7.07
C LYS A 83 -54.87 -13.67 6.58
N GLU A 84 -54.85 -14.54 7.59
CA GLU A 84 -55.12 -15.99 7.65
C GLU A 84 -53.90 -16.90 7.34
N ASP A 85 -53.48 -17.81 8.22
CA ASP A 85 -54.02 -18.16 9.53
C ASP A 85 -53.00 -18.93 10.38
N ALA A 86 -53.28 -18.95 11.67
CA ALA A 86 -52.42 -19.42 12.75
C ALA A 86 -52.40 -20.95 12.94
N ARG A 87 -51.35 -21.39 13.66
CA ARG A 87 -51.11 -22.68 14.35
C ARG A 87 -50.49 -23.78 13.48
N ASP A 88 -49.31 -24.26 13.85
CA ASP A 88 -49.16 -25.34 14.84
C ASP A 88 -47.69 -25.55 15.21
N LEU A 89 -47.46 -25.93 16.47
CA LEU A 89 -46.17 -26.37 16.98
C LEU A 89 -45.85 -27.75 16.42
N SER A 90 -44.60 -27.96 15.97
CA SER A 90 -43.85 -29.19 16.26
C SER A 90 -42.45 -29.10 15.63
N GLU A 91 -41.42 -29.08 16.48
CA GLU A 91 -40.14 -29.68 16.09
C GLU A 91 -40.35 -31.18 15.85
N PRO A 92 -39.54 -31.81 14.98
CA PRO A 92 -38.43 -32.58 15.53
C PRO A 92 -37.14 -32.58 14.68
N SER A 93 -36.02 -32.43 15.39
CA SER A 93 -34.77 -33.22 15.33
C SER A 93 -34.37 -33.96 14.03
N LEU A 94 -33.13 -33.76 13.58
CA LEU A 94 -32.08 -34.79 13.35
C LEU A 94 -30.85 -34.08 12.71
N SER A 95 -29.76 -33.85 13.43
CA SER A 95 -28.60 -34.74 13.66
C SER A 95 -27.73 -35.01 12.41
N SER A 96 -26.52 -34.45 12.42
CA SER A 96 -25.28 -35.01 11.86
C SER A 96 -24.16 -34.12 12.43
N ASP A 97 -23.72 -34.38 13.66
CA ASP A 97 -22.59 -35.24 13.97
C ASP A 97 -21.29 -34.79 13.28
N TYR A 98 -20.54 -33.94 13.98
CA TYR A 98 -19.08 -33.85 13.85
C TYR A 98 -18.50 -33.84 15.26
N ASP A 99 -17.89 -34.96 15.63
CA ASP A 99 -17.13 -35.20 16.85
C ASP A 99 -15.82 -34.38 16.85
N PRO A 100 -15.51 -33.66 17.94
CA PRO A 100 -14.16 -33.20 18.24
C PRO A 100 -13.61 -34.01 19.42
N MET A 101 -12.58 -34.84 19.23
CA MET A 101 -11.83 -35.31 20.41
C MET A 101 -10.41 -35.83 20.15
N SER A 102 -9.50 -35.37 21.03
CA SER A 102 -8.57 -36.18 21.85
C SER A 102 -7.40 -36.86 21.11
N SER A 103 -6.18 -36.30 21.16
CA SER A 103 -5.17 -36.34 22.25
C SER A 103 -4.41 -37.66 22.38
N ALA A 104 -3.11 -37.61 22.10
CA ALA A 104 -2.01 -38.36 22.73
C ALA A 104 -0.72 -37.73 22.16
N GLU A 105 0.02 -36.93 22.92
CA GLU A 105 0.99 -37.37 23.93
C GLU A 105 2.10 -38.21 23.29
N ASN A 106 3.27 -37.59 23.13
CA ASN A 106 4.56 -38.23 23.29
C ASN A 106 5.55 -37.16 23.74
N GLY A 107 5.94 -37.25 25.00
CA GLY A 107 7.03 -36.47 25.57
C GLY A 107 8.37 -36.94 25.05
N TYR A 108 9.32 -36.01 24.99
CA TYR A 108 10.71 -36.32 25.31
C TYR A 108 11.35 -35.10 25.97
N THR A 109 11.82 -35.35 27.18
CA THR A 109 12.59 -34.52 28.10
C THR A 109 13.99 -34.26 27.54
N ASP A 110 14.46 -33.02 27.67
CA ASP A 110 15.53 -32.62 28.62
C ASP A 110 16.94 -32.90 28.10
N ASP A 111 17.66 -31.82 27.81
CA ASP A 111 19.07 -31.66 28.17
C ASP A 111 19.43 -30.18 27.95
N LEU A 112 19.10 -29.39 28.97
CA LEU A 112 19.65 -28.05 29.16
C LEU A 112 21.12 -28.19 29.58
N LYS A 113 22.02 -27.54 28.83
CA LYS A 113 23.23 -26.96 29.42
C LYS A 113 23.14 -25.45 29.30
N GLU A 114 22.71 -24.92 30.43
CA GLU A 114 22.80 -23.55 30.89
C GLU A 114 24.26 -23.10 30.90
N ASP A 115 24.54 -22.00 30.20
CA ASP A 115 25.54 -21.05 30.66
C ASP A 115 24.84 -19.70 30.69
N SER A 116 24.58 -19.28 31.91
CA SER A 116 23.79 -18.14 32.32
C SER A 116 24.65 -16.88 32.29
N ILE A 117 24.17 -15.84 31.59
CA ILE A 117 24.22 -14.47 32.11
C ILE A 117 22.86 -13.83 31.84
N GLU A 118 22.13 -13.61 32.94
CA GLU A 118 20.86 -12.92 33.07
C GLU A 118 20.97 -11.46 32.61
N SER A 119 20.06 -11.05 31.72
CA SER A 119 18.92 -10.16 31.97
C SER A 119 19.30 -8.68 32.08
N ASP A 120 18.94 -7.92 31.05
CA ASP A 120 17.93 -6.90 31.28
C ASP A 120 17.05 -6.76 30.05
N SER A 121 15.77 -6.93 30.30
CA SER A 121 14.66 -6.71 29.39
C SER A 121 14.48 -5.22 29.18
N GLU A 122 14.89 -4.73 28.03
CA GLU A 122 14.18 -3.68 27.33
C GLU A 122 14.27 -4.01 25.85
N SER A 123 13.12 -4.03 25.18
CA SER A 123 13.00 -4.17 23.74
C SER A 123 13.71 -3.00 23.08
N MET A 124 15.03 -3.10 22.94
CA MET A 124 15.78 -2.23 22.08
C MET A 124 15.49 -2.75 20.68
N ILE A 125 14.39 -2.24 20.10
CA ILE A 125 14.39 -2.01 18.66
C ILE A 125 15.58 -1.08 18.46
N GLY A 126 16.76 -1.68 18.28
CA GLY A 126 17.98 -1.02 17.89
C GLY A 126 17.77 -0.60 16.45
N VAL A 127 16.90 0.39 16.26
CA VAL A 127 16.94 1.26 15.10
C VAL A 127 18.25 2.03 15.27
N THR A 128 19.37 1.36 15.00
CA THR A 128 20.41 2.08 14.27
C THR A 128 19.66 2.64 13.08
N GLU A 129 19.55 3.97 12.97
CA GLU A 129 18.66 4.67 12.02
C GLU A 129 18.79 4.18 10.56
N GLU A 130 19.83 3.39 10.26
CA GLU A 130 20.17 2.82 8.97
C GLU A 130 19.75 1.35 8.74
N TYR A 131 19.30 0.59 9.74
CA TYR A 131 18.86 -0.81 9.58
C TYR A 131 17.41 -1.00 10.06
N ILE A 132 16.63 -1.77 9.31
CA ILE A 132 15.26 -2.15 9.68
C ILE A 132 15.30 -3.29 10.70
N PHE A 133 16.07 -4.33 10.42
CA PHE A 133 16.28 -5.46 11.35
C PHE A 133 17.78 -5.73 11.49
N PHE A 134 18.43 -5.01 12.41
CA PHE A 134 19.88 -5.06 12.59
C PHE A 134 20.41 -6.48 12.86
N ASP A 135 19.60 -7.34 13.50
CA ASP A 135 19.92 -8.70 13.92
C ASP A 135 19.29 -9.81 13.05
N SER A 136 18.74 -9.46 11.88
CA SER A 136 18.21 -10.40 10.88
C SER A 136 19.24 -11.44 10.39
N ASN A 137 20.54 -11.17 10.59
CA ASN A 137 21.63 -12.09 10.29
C ASN A 137 21.99 -13.04 11.45
N ARG A 138 21.41 -12.86 12.65
CA ARG A 138 21.77 -13.60 13.88
C ARG A 138 20.61 -14.35 14.52
N ARG A 139 19.36 -14.00 14.22
CA ARG A 139 18.17 -14.66 14.75
C ARG A 139 17.05 -14.78 13.72
N PHE A 140 16.03 -15.56 14.05
CA PHE A 140 14.80 -15.60 13.28
C PHE A 140 13.88 -14.44 13.68
N LEU A 141 13.29 -13.81 12.66
CA LEU A 141 12.24 -12.80 12.86
C LEU A 141 10.92 -13.50 13.16
N THR A 142 10.13 -12.91 14.06
CA THR A 142 8.81 -13.43 14.43
C THR A 142 7.72 -12.84 13.54
N ASP A 143 6.64 -13.58 13.33
CA ASP A 143 5.52 -13.12 12.51
C ASP A 143 4.90 -11.82 13.05
N SER A 144 4.93 -11.62 14.38
CA SER A 144 4.48 -10.39 15.01
C SER A 144 5.33 -9.16 14.67
N GLU A 145 6.66 -9.34 14.57
CA GLU A 145 7.55 -8.25 14.15
C GLU A 145 7.32 -7.88 12.69
N LEU A 146 7.15 -8.89 11.83
CA LEU A 146 6.86 -8.68 10.41
C LEU A 146 5.48 -8.03 10.20
N ALA A 147 4.47 -8.46 10.96
CA ALA A 147 3.11 -7.92 10.88
C ALA A 147 3.00 -6.47 11.39
N ALA A 148 3.96 -6.00 12.18
CA ALA A 148 4.02 -4.62 12.63
C ALA A 148 4.57 -3.67 11.53
N CYS A 149 5.21 -4.20 10.49
CA CYS A 149 5.75 -3.43 9.38
C CYS A 149 4.75 -3.31 8.23
N ASP A 150 4.79 -2.19 7.52
CA ASP A 150 4.09 -2.05 6.24
C ASP A 150 4.82 -2.78 5.11
N ILE A 151 4.14 -2.92 3.96
CA ILE A 151 4.63 -3.69 2.81
C ILE A 151 5.93 -3.09 2.24
N ASP A 152 6.07 -1.76 2.22
CA ASP A 152 7.26 -1.12 1.68
C ASP A 152 8.45 -1.32 2.62
N THR A 153 8.23 -1.21 3.93
CA THR A 153 9.24 -1.55 4.94
C THR A 153 9.68 -3.01 4.84
N LEU A 154 8.73 -3.96 4.70
CA LEU A 154 9.06 -5.38 4.53
C LEU A 154 9.85 -5.65 3.24
N ARG A 155 9.52 -4.93 2.17
CA ARG A 155 10.26 -4.99 0.91
C ARG A 155 11.69 -4.54 1.09
N VAL A 156 11.93 -3.41 1.77
CA VAL A 156 13.29 -2.94 2.05
C VAL A 156 14.00 -3.90 3.00
N ALA A 157 13.35 -4.38 4.05
CA ALA A 157 13.90 -5.30 5.04
C ALA A 157 14.40 -6.61 4.42
N ARG A 158 13.63 -7.19 3.49
CA ARG A 158 14.08 -8.35 2.73
C ARG A 158 15.32 -8.03 1.91
N ASN A 159 15.34 -6.88 1.23
CA ASN A 159 16.46 -6.46 0.39
C ASN A 159 17.71 -6.08 1.22
N GLU A 160 17.55 -5.66 2.47
CA GLU A 160 18.63 -5.37 3.41
C GLU A 160 19.54 -6.59 3.59
N ILE A 161 18.95 -7.79 3.70
CA ILE A 161 19.70 -9.04 3.81
C ILE A 161 20.65 -9.22 2.61
N TYR A 162 20.19 -8.92 1.40
CA TYR A 162 21.04 -9.01 0.20
C TYR A 162 22.04 -7.86 0.11
N ALA A 163 21.63 -6.65 0.49
CA ALA A 163 22.46 -5.45 0.46
C ALA A 163 23.69 -5.58 1.39
N ARG A 164 23.53 -6.24 2.54
CA ARG A 164 24.63 -6.55 3.47
C ARG A 164 25.77 -7.35 2.84
N HIS A 165 25.48 -8.08 1.75
CA HIS A 165 26.46 -8.85 0.98
C HIS A 165 26.84 -8.17 -0.34
N GLY A 166 26.54 -6.88 -0.50
CA GLY A 166 26.98 -6.06 -1.63
C GLY A 166 26.22 -6.27 -2.93
N ARG A 167 24.99 -6.82 -2.87
CA ARG A 167 24.12 -6.97 -4.04
C ARG A 167 23.58 -5.61 -4.50
N CYS A 168 23.81 -5.26 -5.77
CA CYS A 168 23.17 -4.11 -6.43
C CYS A 168 21.70 -4.39 -6.78
N PHE A 169 20.93 -3.34 -7.03
CA PHE A 169 19.50 -3.43 -7.34
C PHE A 169 19.16 -2.78 -8.69
N ASN A 170 18.31 -3.46 -9.48
CA ASN A 170 17.76 -2.91 -10.73
C ASN A 170 16.62 -1.91 -10.50
N ASP A 171 15.98 -2.00 -9.34
CA ASP A 171 14.95 -1.06 -8.93
C ASP A 171 15.63 0.21 -8.42
N GLU A 172 15.35 1.33 -9.08
CA GLU A 172 15.99 2.62 -8.78
C GLU A 172 15.75 3.05 -7.32
N GLY A 173 14.56 2.81 -6.78
CA GLY A 173 14.21 3.20 -5.41
C GLY A 173 14.96 2.37 -4.35
N LEU A 174 15.13 1.07 -4.57
CA LEU A 174 15.95 0.23 -3.69
C LEU A 174 17.44 0.60 -3.79
N GLN A 175 17.94 0.84 -5.00
CA GLN A 175 19.34 1.24 -5.20
C GLN A 175 19.63 2.57 -4.50
N GLU A 176 18.78 3.59 -4.71
CA GLU A 176 18.92 4.91 -4.06
C GLU A 176 18.82 4.81 -2.53
N TYR A 177 17.89 3.99 -2.02
CA TYR A 177 17.75 3.76 -0.59
C TYR A 177 19.05 3.20 0.03
N PHE A 178 19.60 2.12 -0.53
CA PHE A 178 20.81 1.51 0.03
C PHE A 178 22.06 2.35 -0.23
N GLU A 179 22.17 3.07 -1.35
CA GLU A 179 23.27 4.03 -1.56
C GLU A 179 23.29 5.17 -0.53
N SER A 180 22.15 5.45 0.11
CA SER A 180 22.06 6.43 1.19
C SER A 180 22.53 5.91 2.56
N THR A 181 22.70 4.60 2.74
CA THR A 181 23.17 4.01 4.00
C THR A 181 24.70 3.96 4.05
N SER A 182 25.28 4.15 5.23
CA SER A 182 26.75 4.24 5.36
C SER A 182 27.45 2.88 5.24
N TRP A 183 26.71 1.80 5.45
CA TRP A 183 27.22 0.43 5.52
C TRP A 183 27.13 -0.33 4.19
N TYR A 184 26.38 0.17 3.22
CA TYR A 184 26.16 -0.52 1.95
C TYR A 184 27.31 -0.30 0.96
N ASP A 185 27.79 -1.39 0.36
CA ASP A 185 28.81 -1.39 -0.68
C ASP A 185 28.37 -2.30 -1.86
N GLY A 186 27.59 -1.73 -2.77
CA GLY A 186 27.06 -2.44 -3.94
C GLY A 186 28.12 -2.73 -4.99
N THR A 187 28.63 -3.96 -5.02
CA THR A 187 29.69 -4.40 -5.96
C THR A 187 29.28 -5.59 -6.83
N ILE A 188 28.23 -6.33 -6.44
CA ILE A 188 27.79 -7.55 -7.10
C ILE A 188 26.51 -7.25 -7.89
N ALA A 189 26.57 -7.41 -9.21
CA ALA A 189 25.39 -7.26 -10.05
C ALA A 189 24.27 -8.26 -9.63
N PRO A 190 22.98 -7.89 -9.74
CA PRO A 190 21.87 -8.72 -9.28
C PRO A 190 21.89 -10.15 -9.82
N GLU A 191 22.29 -10.31 -11.08
CA GLU A 191 22.40 -11.59 -11.80
C GLU A 191 23.59 -12.45 -11.40
N ASN A 192 24.60 -11.86 -10.75
CA ASN A 192 25.82 -12.53 -10.32
C ASN A 192 25.81 -12.84 -8.81
N PHE A 193 24.73 -12.49 -8.11
CA PHE A 193 24.62 -12.73 -6.67
C PHE A 193 24.40 -14.22 -6.38
N ASP A 194 25.26 -14.79 -5.54
CA ASP A 194 25.14 -16.18 -5.10
C ASP A 194 24.47 -16.27 -3.72
N GLU A 195 23.25 -16.78 -3.66
CA GLU A 195 22.50 -16.99 -2.41
C GLU A 195 23.17 -18.01 -1.46
N SER A 196 24.18 -18.76 -1.93
CA SER A 196 24.94 -19.68 -1.08
C SER A 196 25.64 -18.96 0.08
N ILE A 197 26.03 -17.69 -0.12
CA ILE A 197 26.72 -16.86 0.89
C ILE A 197 25.81 -16.51 2.08
N LEU A 198 24.49 -16.53 1.88
CA LEU A 198 23.52 -16.24 2.93
C LEU A 198 23.56 -17.32 4.01
N ASN A 199 23.55 -16.90 5.27
CA ASN A 199 23.56 -17.81 6.40
C ASN A 199 22.15 -18.38 6.67
N LYS A 200 22.06 -19.31 7.64
CA LYS A 200 20.80 -20.01 7.97
C LYS A 200 19.68 -19.09 8.48
N TYR A 201 20.01 -17.99 9.14
CA TYR A 201 19.04 -17.02 9.66
C TYR A 201 18.50 -16.16 8.52
N GLU A 202 19.41 -15.61 7.71
CA GLU A 202 19.08 -14.79 6.55
C GLU A 202 18.16 -15.55 5.58
N LYS A 203 18.52 -16.79 5.24
CA LYS A 203 17.70 -17.67 4.37
C LYS A 203 16.29 -17.92 4.92
N ARG A 204 16.13 -17.96 6.24
CA ARG A 204 14.83 -18.22 6.88
C ARG A 204 13.97 -16.95 7.00
N ASN A 205 14.59 -15.78 6.97
CA ASN A 205 13.94 -14.49 7.18
C ASN A 205 13.45 -13.81 5.87
N ILE A 206 13.83 -14.35 4.69
CA ILE A 206 13.42 -13.85 3.35
C ILE A 206 12.02 -14.33 2.97
#